data_AF-A0A960UUB9-F1
#
_entry.id   AF-A0A960UUB9-F1
#
_cell.length_a   1.000
_cell.length_b   1.000
_cell.length_c   1.000
_cell.angle_alpha   90.00
_cell.angle_beta   90.00
_cell.angle_gamma   90.00
#
_symmetry.space_group_name_H-M   'P 1'
#
loop_
_entity.id
_entity.type
_entity.pdbx_description
1 polymer ?
#
loop_
_entity_poly.entity_id
_entity_poly.type
_entity_poly.pdbx_seq_one_letter_code
_entity_poly.pdbx_strand_id
1 'polypeptide(L)'
;MPLFHENQSLKLILRGVECQARVLYETRQRVVVSLETDLLPGSGESVEGRLQQGNYNCSFQTKIQNVEVGLRDLRLILDLAYPPTFKRSLDQSLRTG
;
A
#
# COMPACT_ATOMS: atom_id res chain seq x y z
N MET A 1 1.75 -16.36 -5.13
CA MET A 1 2.61 -15.52 -6.00
C MET A 1 2.65 -14.15 -5.36
N PRO A 2 3.83 -13.52 -5.15
CA PRO A 2 3.89 -12.17 -4.60
C PRO A 2 3.08 -11.22 -5.50
N LEU A 3 2.26 -10.38 -4.88
CA LEU A 3 1.44 -9.37 -5.56
C LEU A 3 2.19 -8.06 -5.75
N PHE A 4 3.29 -7.86 -5.02
CA PHE A 4 4.11 -6.67 -5.04
C PHE A 4 5.55 -6.99 -5.43
N HIS A 5 6.24 -6.00 -5.98
CA HIS A 5 7.69 -6.05 -6.19
C HIS A 5 8.41 -5.23 -5.13
N GLU A 6 9.62 -5.64 -4.76
CA GLU A 6 10.48 -4.86 -3.86
C GLU A 6 10.72 -3.45 -4.44
N ASN A 7 10.68 -2.43 -3.59
CA ASN A 7 10.76 -1.00 -3.94
C ASN A 7 9.64 -0.48 -4.86
N GLN A 8 8.56 -1.25 -5.07
CA GLN A 8 7.41 -0.77 -5.82
C GLN A 8 6.76 0.42 -5.11
N SER A 9 6.53 1.49 -5.86
CA SER A 9 5.73 2.62 -5.40
C SER A 9 4.24 2.29 -5.44
N LEU A 10 3.53 2.63 -4.36
CA LEU A 10 2.07 2.54 -4.29
C LEU A 10 1.50 3.74 -3.54
N LYS A 11 0.24 4.06 -3.80
CA LYS A 11 -0.49 5.09 -3.04
C LYS A 11 -1.25 4.42 -1.92
N LEU A 12 -1.12 4.93 -0.70
CA LEU A 12 -1.98 4.56 0.43
C LEU A 12 -2.96 5.68 0.71
N ILE A 13 -4.15 5.34 1.18
CA ILE A 13 -5.18 6.29 1.59
C ILE A 13 -5.46 6.02 3.06
N LEU A 14 -4.97 6.93 3.90
CA LEU A 14 -5.12 6.89 5.35
C LEU A 14 -6.09 8.00 5.75
N ARG A 15 -7.26 7.64 6.30
CA ARG A 15 -8.32 8.59 6.69
C ARG A 15 -8.71 9.59 5.58
N GLY A 16 -8.67 9.13 4.32
CA GLY A 16 -8.96 9.96 3.15
C GLY A 16 -7.79 10.78 2.60
N VAL A 17 -6.62 10.75 3.24
CA VAL A 17 -5.40 11.43 2.76
C VAL A 17 -4.56 10.46 1.94
N GLU A 18 -4.22 10.86 0.71
CA GLU A 18 -3.30 10.10 -0.14
C GLU A 18 -1.85 10.28 0.36
N CYS A 19 -1.15 9.18 0.58
CA CYS A 19 0.25 9.13 0.97
C CYS A 19 1.04 8.26 -0.01
N GLN A 20 2.21 8.72 -0.43
CA GLN A 20 3.10 7.92 -1.26
C GLN A 20 3.86 6.92 -0.38
N ALA A 21 3.74 5.63 -0.70
CA ALA A 21 4.44 4.57 -0.03
C ALA A 21 5.35 3.80 -0.98
N ARG A 22 6.33 3.10 -0.41
CA ARG A 22 7.21 2.16 -1.10
C ARG A 22 7.16 0.81 -0.39
N VAL A 23 7.06 -0.26 -1.16
CA VAL A 23 7.13 -1.62 -0.66
C VAL A 23 8.56 -1.93 -0.25
N LEU A 24 8.75 -2.33 1.01
CA LEU A 24 10.03 -2.84 1.49
C LEU A 24 10.13 -4.33 1.22
N TYR A 25 9.11 -5.10 1.58
CA TYR A 25 9.03 -6.53 1.25
C TYR A 25 7.61 -7.07 1.40
N GLU A 26 7.35 -8.21 0.76
CA GLU A 26 6.10 -8.97 0.88
C GLU A 26 6.42 -10.37 1.39
N THR A 27 5.57 -10.86 2.29
CA THR A 27 5.58 -12.25 2.75
C THR A 27 4.19 -12.86 2.54
N ARG A 28 4.02 -14.12 2.93
CA ARG A 28 2.71 -14.80 2.87
C ARG A 28 1.66 -14.20 3.81
N GLN A 29 2.05 -13.41 4.81
CA GLN A 29 1.16 -12.95 5.89
C GLN A 29 1.12 -11.43 6.04
N ARG A 30 2.05 -10.72 5.43
CA ARG A 30 2.14 -9.27 5.51
C ARG A 30 2.84 -8.63 4.32
N VAL A 31 2.53 -7.36 4.12
CA VAL A 31 3.27 -6.45 3.24
C VAL A 31 3.80 -5.32 4.10
N VAL A 32 5.10 -5.09 4.04
CA VAL A 32 5.74 -4.02 4.80
C VAL A 32 6.07 -2.88 3.85
N VAL A 33 5.65 -1.68 4.23
CA VAL A 33 5.79 -0.46 3.42
C VAL A 33 6.41 0.65 4.24
N SER A 34 7.21 1.50 3.59
CA SER A 34 7.63 2.79 4.13
C SER A 34 6.79 3.90 3.51
N LEU A 35 6.33 4.87 4.29
CA LEU A 35 5.71 6.09 3.79
C LEU A 35 6.17 7.33 4.56
N GLU A 36 6.03 8.47 3.89
CA GLU A 36 6.29 9.79 4.46
C GLU A 36 4.94 10.50 4.59
N THR A 37 4.54 10.81 5.82
CA THR A 37 3.26 11.43 6.14
C THR A 37 3.31 12.08 7.53
N ASP A 38 2.54 13.14 7.72
CA ASP A 38 2.30 13.75 9.04
C ASP A 38 1.25 12.99 9.86
N LEU A 39 0.59 12.00 9.24
CA LEU A 39 -0.42 11.18 9.91
C LEU A 39 0.23 10.06 10.71
N LEU A 40 -0.17 9.90 11.97
CA LEU A 40 0.18 8.75 12.79
C LEU A 40 -1.02 7.78 12.83
N PRO A 41 -1.07 6.76 11.95
CA PRO A 41 -2.11 5.76 11.99
C PRO A 41 -1.92 4.82 13.19
N GLY A 42 -3.02 4.21 13.64
CA GLY A 42 -3.00 3.21 14.71
C GLY A 42 -2.94 1.77 14.18
N SER A 43 -2.49 0.84 15.03
CA SER A 43 -2.72 -0.59 14.79
C SER A 43 -4.23 -0.88 14.77
N GLY A 44 -4.66 -1.76 13.88
CA GLY A 44 -6.06 -2.11 13.61
C GLY A 44 -6.77 -1.18 12.63
N GLU A 45 -6.20 -0.03 12.31
CA GLU A 45 -6.77 0.93 11.37
C GLU A 45 -6.80 0.36 9.94
N SER A 46 -7.86 0.68 9.20
CA SER A 46 -8.00 0.26 7.80
C SER A 46 -7.32 1.25 6.87
N VAL A 47 -6.63 0.72 5.85
CA VAL A 47 -5.97 1.49 4.81
C VAL A 47 -6.37 0.93 3.44
N GLU A 48 -6.64 1.84 2.50
CA GLU A 48 -6.78 1.48 1.08
C GLU A 48 -5.44 1.71 0.38
N GLY A 49 -5.02 0.78 -0.47
CA GLY A 49 -3.88 0.95 -1.36
C GLY A 49 -4.30 0.96 -2.82
N ARG A 50 -3.63 1.76 -3.64
CA ARG A 50 -3.80 1.86 -5.08
C ARG A 50 -2.45 1.68 -5.77
N LEU A 51 -2.44 0.86 -6.82
CA LEU A 51 -1.26 0.65 -7.66
C LEU A 51 -1.67 0.38 -9.11
N GLN A 52 -0.76 0.69 -10.03
CA GLN A 52 -0.90 0.34 -11.43
C GLN A 52 -0.08 -0.92 -11.71
N GLN A 53 -0.69 -1.90 -12.38
CA GLN A 53 -0.02 -3.12 -12.84
C GLN A 53 -0.29 -3.27 -14.33
N GLY A 54 0.64 -2.78 -15.15
CA GLY A 54 0.44 -2.66 -16.59
C GLY A 54 -0.79 -1.81 -16.90
N ASN A 55 -1.77 -2.42 -17.57
CA ASN A 55 -3.00 -1.77 -18.03
C ASN A 55 -4.14 -1.81 -16.99
N TYR A 56 -3.85 -2.27 -15.77
CA TYR A 56 -4.84 -2.41 -14.72
C TYR A 56 -4.60 -1.40 -13.61
N ASN A 57 -5.70 -0.76 -13.20
CA ASN A 57 -5.77 -0.03 -11.95
C ASN A 57 -6.22 -1.02 -10.86
N CYS A 58 -5.31 -1.30 -9.94
CA CYS A 58 -5.53 -2.20 -8.83
C CYS A 58 -5.76 -1.38 -7.56
N SER A 59 -6.77 -1.76 -6.78
CA SER A 59 -6.94 -1.27 -5.41
C SER A 59 -7.05 -2.42 -4.44
N PHE A 60 -6.67 -2.19 -3.20
CA PHE A 60 -6.82 -3.15 -2.12
C PHE A 60 -7.21 -2.46 -0.83
N GLN A 61 -7.88 -3.19 0.05
CA GLN A 61 -8.13 -2.75 1.41
C GLN A 61 -7.50 -3.74 2.39
N THR A 62 -6.83 -3.22 3.41
CA THR A 62 -6.20 -4.03 4.46
C THR A 62 -6.19 -3.29 5.80
N LYS A 63 -5.69 -3.94 6.84
CA LYS A 63 -5.49 -3.36 8.17
C LYS A 63 -4.01 -3.22 8.47
N ILE A 64 -3.69 -2.19 9.25
CA ILE A 64 -2.36 -1.98 9.82
C ILE A 64 -2.23 -2.93 11.02
N GLN A 65 -1.27 -3.84 10.98
CA GLN A 65 -0.94 -4.73 12.10
C GLN A 65 0.01 -4.04 13.07
N ASN A 66 1.01 -3.33 12.56
CA ASN A 66 1.99 -2.60 13.36
C ASN A 66 2.42 -1.30 12.67
N VAL A 67 2.88 -0.35 13.49
CA VAL A 67 3.44 0.93 13.05
C VAL A 67 4.76 1.15 13.77
N GLU A 68 5.82 1.40 13.01
CA GLU A 68 7.14 1.74 13.54
C GLU A 68 7.60 3.07 12.93
N VAL A 69 8.35 3.85 13.70
CA VAL A 69 8.98 5.09 13.21
C VAL A 69 10.44 4.79 12.91
N GLY A 70 10.84 4.99 11.66
CA GLY A 70 12.22 4.87 11.20
C GLY A 70 13.11 5.88 11.93
N LEU A 71 14.15 5.39 12.58
CA LEU A 71 15.04 6.23 13.40
C LEU A 71 15.94 7.17 12.59
N ARG A 72 16.16 6.89 11.30
CA ARG A 72 17.11 7.64 10.45
C ARG A 72 16.47 8.76 9.63
N ASP A 73 15.27 8.51 9.14
CA ASP A 73 14.57 9.35 8.16
C ASP A 73 13.17 9.76 8.63
N LEU A 74 12.79 9.40 9.87
CA LEU A 74 11.48 9.64 10.47
C LEU A 74 10.31 9.11 9.62
N ARG A 75 10.58 8.18 8.72
CA ARG A 75 9.55 7.55 7.90
C ARG A 75 8.76 6.55 8.71
N LEU A 76 7.47 6.45 8.43
CA LEU A 76 6.64 5.43 9.03
C LEU A 76 6.82 4.12 8.27
N ILE A 77 7.04 3.05 9.02
CA ILE A 77 7.01 1.68 8.54
C ILE A 77 5.68 1.07 8.98
N LEU A 78 4.87 0.68 8.01
CA LEU A 78 3.60 -0.01 8.28
C LEU A 78 3.73 -1.48 7.94
N ASP A 79 3.33 -2.31 8.90
CA ASP A 79 3.08 -3.73 8.67
C ASP A 79 1.60 -3.90 8.31
N LEU A 80 1.30 -4.28 7.07
CA LEU A 80 -0.05 -4.42 6.55
C LEU A 80 -0.46 -5.89 6.47
N ALA A 81 -1.66 -6.22 6.95
CA ALA A 81 -2.19 -7.58 6.94
C ALA A 81 -2.29 -8.15 5.50
N TYR A 82 -2.06 -9.46 5.37
CA TYR A 82 -2.17 -10.18 4.09
C TYR A 82 -2.94 -11.50 4.24
N PRO A 83 -3.72 -11.94 3.22
CA PRO A 83 -3.95 -11.27 1.93
C PRO A 83 -4.92 -10.08 2.02
N PRO A 84 -4.63 -8.96 1.35
CA PRO A 84 -5.60 -7.88 1.18
C PRO A 84 -6.80 -8.31 0.35
N THR A 85 -7.92 -7.61 0.51
CA THR A 85 -9.06 -7.71 -0.40
C THR A 85 -8.77 -6.86 -1.64
N PHE A 86 -8.49 -7.49 -2.78
CA PHE A 86 -8.16 -6.80 -4.04
C PHE A 86 -9.36 -6.58 -4.94
N LYS A 87 -9.38 -5.43 -5.61
CA LYS A 87 -10.23 -5.11 -6.76
C LYS A 87 -9.34 -4.68 -7.93
N ARG A 88 -9.71 -5.10 -9.13
CA ARG A 88 -9.00 -4.75 -10.37
C ARG A 88 -9.98 -4.17 -11.37
N SER A 89 -9.60 -3.07 -12.02
CA SER A 89 -10.31 -2.51 -13.16
C SER A 89 -9.34 -2.34 -14.33
N LEU A 90 -9.81 -2.65 -15.54
CA LEU A 90 -9.06 -2.36 -16.76
C LEU A 90 -9.08 -0.84 -16.98
N ASP A 91 -7.93 -0.26 -17.27
CA ASP A 91 -7.85 1.15 -17.65
C ASP A 91 -8.64 1.36 -18.94
N GLN A 92 -9.75 2.11 -18.84
CA GLN A 92 -10.66 2.33 -19.95
C GLN A 92 -10.05 3.19 -21.06
N SER A 93 -8.97 3.93 -20.79
CA SER A 93 -8.25 4.72 -21.79
C SER A 93 -7.66 3.85 -22.92
N LEU A 94 -7.43 2.57 -22.67
CA LEU A 94 -6.90 1.61 -23.64
C LEU A 94 -7.98 0.91 -24.47
N ARG A 95 -9.27 1.16 -24.22
CA ARG A 95 -10.37 0.62 -25.06
C ARG A 95 -10.63 1.45 -26.32
N THR A 96 -10.05 2.64 -26.42
CA THR A 96 -10.29 3.61 -27.51
C THR A 96 -9.09 3.82 -28.43
N GLY A 97 -8.12 2.91 -28.44
CA GLY A 97 -6.96 2.92 -29.35
C GLY A 97 -7.12 1.98 -30.53
#